data_AF-A0A7C6FFB4-F1
#
_entry.id   AF-A0A7C6FFB4-F1
#
_cell.length_a   1.000
_cell.length_b   1.000
_cell.length_c   1.000
_cell.angle_alpha   90.00
_cell.angle_beta   90.00
_cell.angle_gamma   90.00
#
_symmetry.space_group_name_H-M   'P 1'
#
loop_
_entity.id
_entity.type
_entity.pdbx_description
1 polymer ?
#
loop_
_entity_poly.entity_id
_entity_poly.type
_entity_poly.pdbx_seq_one_letter_code
_entity_poly.pdbx_strand_id
1 'polypeptide(L)' 'MIGLEHYLSVAAALFVIGIFGLFLNRKNIIVLLMSIELMLLAVNINLVAFSTHL' A
#
# COMPACT_ATOMS: atom_id res chain seq x y z
N MET A 1 -15.42 17.11 -0.78
CA MET A 1 -16.04 15.76 -0.77
C MET A 1 -14.89 14.78 -0.88
N ILE A 2 -14.69 13.89 0.09
CA ILE A 2 -13.62 12.89 -0.01
C ILE A 2 -14.10 11.85 -1.02
N GLY A 3 -13.59 11.96 -2.26
CA GLY A 3 -13.93 11.07 -3.36
C GLY A 3 -12.98 9.87 -3.44
N LEU A 4 -13.32 8.94 -4.34
CA LEU A 4 -12.54 7.73 -4.64
C LEU A 4 -11.06 8.06 -4.91
N GLU A 5 -10.78 9.17 -5.59
CA GLU A 5 -9.43 9.60 -5.95
C GLU A 5 -8.50 9.83 -4.75
N HIS A 6 -9.05 10.27 -3.61
CA HIS A 6 -8.26 10.47 -2.39
C HIS A 6 -7.82 9.13 -1.80
N TYR A 7 -8.69 8.12 -1.83
CA TYR A 7 -8.36 6.76 -1.38
C TYR A 7 -7.34 6.10 -2.30
N LEU A 8 -7.47 6.25 -3.63
CA LEU A 8 -6.48 5.74 -4.57
C LEU A 8 -5.11 6.41 -4.39
N SER A 9 -5.07 7.73 -4.18
CA SER A 9 -3.81 8.44 -3.98
C SER A 9 -3.10 7.98 -2.71
N VAL A 10 -3.84 7.73 -1.62
CA VAL A 10 -3.27 7.22 -0.36
C VAL A 10 -2.80 5.77 -0.53
N ALA A 11 -3.58 4.91 -1.16
CA ALA A 11 -3.18 3.53 -1.45
C ALA A 11 -1.92 3.47 -2.34
N ALA A 12 -1.84 4.31 -3.37
CA ALA A 12 -0.66 4.41 -4.23
C ALA A 12 0.58 4.87 -3.46
N ALA A 13 0.44 5.89 -2.58
CA ALA A 13 1.55 6.36 -1.75
C ALA A 13 2.07 5.27 -0.81
N LEU A 14 1.17 4.55 -0.12
CA LEU A 14 1.51 3.41 0.74
C LEU A 14 2.20 2.29 -0.05
N PHE A 15 1.73 1.97 -1.25
CA PHE A 15 2.33 0.96 -2.10
C PHE A 15 3.77 1.32 -2.52
N VAL A 16 4.01 2.58 -2.90
CA VAL A 16 5.36 3.08 -3.23
C VAL A 16 6.29 3.02 -2.03
N ILE A 17 5.80 3.37 -0.83
CA ILE A 17 6.58 3.25 0.41
C ILE A 17 6.95 1.77 0.69
N GLY A 18 6.01 0.85 0.49
CA GLY A 18 6.26 -0.59 0.61
C GLY A 18 7.34 -1.09 -0.37
N ILE A 19 7.29 -0.64 -1.63
CA ILE A 19 8.34 -0.95 -2.62
C ILE A 19 9.69 -0.37 -2.20
N PHE A 20 9.72 0.87 -1.70
CA PHE A 20 10.94 1.50 -1.24
C PHE A 20 11.57 0.76 -0.06
N GLY A 21 10.74 0.27 0.87
CA GLY A 21 11.16 -0.57 1.99
C GLY A 21 11.84 -1.87 1.54
N LEU A 22 11.35 -2.47 0.45
CA LEU A 22 11.94 -3.67 -0.16
C LEU A 22 13.31 -3.40 -0.80
N PHE A 23 13.50 -2.21 -1.37
CA PHE A 23 14.75 -1.84 -2.04
C PHE A 23 15.86 -1.42 -1.07
N LEU A 24 15.52 -0.70 0.01
CA LEU A 24 16.50 -0.20 0.99
C LEU A 24 17.12 -1.30 1.84
N ASN A 25 16.35 -2.32 2.25
CA ASN A 25 16.77 -3.26 3.29
C ASN A 25 16.64 -4.73 2.87
N ARG A 26 17.36 -5.11 1.81
CA ARG A 26 17.43 -6.51 1.31
C ARG A 26 18.05 -7.50 2.30
N LYS A 27 18.79 -7.03 3.31
CA LYS A 27 19.50 -7.89 4.29
C LYS A 27 18.64 -8.29 5.49
N ASN A 28 17.59 -7.53 5.80
CA ASN A 28 16.73 -7.77 6.96
C ASN A 28 15.41 -8.38 6.51
N ILE A 29 15.27 -9.71 6.66
CA ILE A 29 14.04 -10.44 6.34
C ILE A 29 12.81 -9.88 7.06
N ILE A 30 12.96 -9.39 8.30
CA ILE A 30 11.86 -8.78 9.05
C ILE A 30 11.34 -7.52 8.33
N VAL A 31 12.25 -6.69 7.81
CA VAL A 31 11.87 -5.46 7.07
C VAL A 31 11.24 -5.81 5.72
N LEU A 32 11.70 -6.90 5.09
CA LEU A 32 11.10 -7.42 3.87
C LEU A 32 9.65 -7.85 4.12
N LEU A 33 9.41 -8.65 5.17
CA LEU A 33 8.06 -9.11 5.55
C LEU A 33 7.15 -7.93 5.92
N MET A 34 7.65 -6.97 6.70
CA MET A 34 6.89 -5.76 7.05
C MET A 34 6.55 -4.91 5.82
N SER A 35 7.46 -4.82 4.84
CA SER A 35 7.21 -4.13 3.57
C SER A 35 6.14 -4.85 2.73
N ILE A 36 6.14 -6.19 2.76
CA ILE A 36 5.13 -7.02 2.08
C ILE A 36 3.75 -6.84 2.73
N GLU A 37 3.66 -6.86 4.07
CA GLU A 37 2.40 -6.59 4.78
C GLU A 37 1.86 -5.19 4.44
N LEU A 38 2.74 -4.19 4.36
CA LEU A 38 2.37 -2.82 4.02
C LEU A 38 1.88 -2.70 2.56
N MET A 39 2.49 -3.42 1.61
CA MET A 39 1.99 -3.51 0.23
C MET A 39 0.62 -4.21 0.16
N LEU A 40 0.42 -5.30 0.92
CA LEU A 40 -0.87 -6.01 0.97
C LEU A 40 -1.97 -5.13 1.56
N LEU A 41 -1.66 -4.33 2.58
CA LEU A 41 -2.58 -3.35 3.15
C LEU A 41 -3.00 -2.30 2.12
N ALA A 42 -2.04 -1.75 1.36
CA ALA A 42 -2.32 -0.77 0.31
C ALA A 42 -3.27 -1.32 -0.77
N VAL A 43 -3.06 -2.57 -1.20
CA VAL A 43 -3.96 -3.25 -2.15
C VAL A 43 -5.35 -3.47 -1.55
N ASN A 44 -5.43 -3.82 -0.26
CA ASN A 44 -6.72 -4.00 0.41
C ASN A 44 -7.53 -2.70 0.48
N ILE A 45 -6.88 -1.58 0.80
CA ILE A 45 -7.51 -0.24 0.77
C ILE A 45 -8.05 0.05 -0.63
N ASN A 46 -7.27 -0.25 -1.67
CA ASN A 46 -7.71 -0.03 -3.05
C ASN A 46 -8.95 -0.88 -3.40
N LEU A 47 -8.96 -2.16 -3.01
CA LEU A 47 -10.11 -3.06 -3.22
C LEU A 47 -11.37 -2.59 -2.48
N VAL A 48 -11.24 -2.16 -1.21
CA VAL A 48 -12.37 -1.63 -0.43
C VAL A 48 -12.87 -0.30 -1.00
N ALA A 49 -11.97 0.57 -1.45
CA ALA A 49 -12.34 1.83 -2.09
C ALA A 49 -13.14 1.59 -3.38
N PHE A 50 -12.73 0.63 -4.21
CA PHE A 50 -13.52 0.24 -5.38
C PHE A 50 -14.85 -0.41 -5.02
N SER A 51 -14.88 -1.27 -4.00
CA SER A 51 -16.10 -1.96 -3.54
C SER A 51 -17.15 -1.00 -2.94
N THR A 52 -16.70 0.07 -2.26
CA THR A 52 -17.60 1.10 -1.70
C THR A 52 -18.08 2.12 -2.73
N HIS A 53 -17.43 2.18 -3.89
CA HIS A 53 -17.82 3.06 -5.00
C HIS A 53 -18.70 2.37 -6.05
N LEU A 54 -18.66 1.03 -6.13
CA LEU A 54 -19.45 0.20 -7.04
C LEU A 54 -20.81 -0.18 -6.43
#